data_AF-A0A3D1JGA4-F1
#
_entry.id   AF-A0A3D1JGA4-F1
#
_cell.length_a   1.000
_cell.length_b   1.000
_cell.length_c   1.000
_cell.angle_alpha   90.00
_cell.angle_beta   90.00
_cell.angle_gamma   90.00
#
_symmetry.space_group_name_H-M   'P 1'
#
loop_
_entity.id
_entity.type
_entity.pdbx_description
1 polymer ?
#
loop_
_entity_poly.entity_id
_entity_poly.type
_entity_poly.pdbx_seq_one_letter_code
_entity_poly.pdbx_strand_id
1 'polypeptide(L)'
;MPAIQLSRLRDALGQLFSLINQPEQFHRALVDFLEQQADHAYRAGENVPTRPRTPAYHIPPLVMRQLELELSEACRRQPEALLPIADHLWQDPHLELKHLAAHILGQMPSNHLKEVQERLRTWVLNCNDRSVLMTLLERGTVTLRRDSPLEMVTLLEGWLQETESLHLRTGLQVIEWLVQDPQFENLPAVFRLLGPLAKNPTTPIFNDLSRALQAMARRSGSETTFFLRQILASSSNPATARLVRQVLPELSESQQQTLRTSLRNQAPL
;
A
#
# COMPACT_ATOMS: atom_id res chain seq x y z
N MET A 1 5.62 30.09 18.37
CA MET A 1 5.36 29.61 17.00
C MET A 1 5.12 30.83 16.13
N PRO A 2 6.01 31.17 15.18
CA PRO A 2 5.75 32.28 14.29
C PRO A 2 4.52 31.93 13.43
N ALA A 3 3.61 32.87 13.27
CA ALA A 3 2.46 32.70 12.38
C ALA A 3 2.98 32.47 10.95
N ILE A 4 2.89 31.23 10.47
CA ILE A 4 3.15 30.92 9.05
C ILE A 4 2.24 31.82 8.24
N GLN A 5 2.82 32.78 7.51
CA GLN A 5 2.05 33.69 6.68
C GLN A 5 1.55 32.93 5.46
N LEU A 6 0.33 32.38 5.58
CA LEU A 6 -0.34 31.58 4.54
C LEU A 6 -0.34 32.24 3.17
N SER A 7 -0.36 33.57 3.10
CA SER A 7 -0.22 34.32 1.84
C SER A 7 1.12 34.09 1.16
N ARG A 8 2.23 34.26 1.88
CA ARG A 8 3.59 34.01 1.35
C ARG A 8 3.79 32.56 0.94
N LEU A 9 3.22 31.63 1.70
CA LEU A 9 3.24 30.21 1.36
C LEU A 9 2.57 29.95 0.01
N ARG A 10 1.38 30.52 -0.20
CA ARG A 10 0.64 30.37 -1.47
C ARG A 10 1.38 31.01 -2.64
N ASP A 11 2.02 32.16 -2.45
CA ASP A 11 2.80 32.82 -3.50
C ASP A 11 4.01 31.96 -3.90
N ALA A 12 4.73 31.40 -2.92
CA ALA A 12 5.86 30.50 -3.16
C ALA A 12 5.42 29.23 -3.89
N LEU A 13 4.29 28.64 -3.50
CA LEU A 13 3.72 27.50 -4.20
C LEU A 13 3.28 27.88 -5.62
N GLY A 14 2.68 29.05 -5.83
CA GLY A 14 2.34 29.54 -7.17
C GLY A 14 3.54 29.58 -8.12
N GLN A 15 4.70 30.01 -7.61
CA GLN A 15 5.96 29.98 -8.38
C GLN A 15 6.42 28.54 -8.64
N LEU A 16 6.37 27.66 -7.65
CA LEU A 16 6.72 26.25 -7.80
C LEU A 16 5.86 25.57 -8.89
N PHE A 17 4.55 25.76 -8.84
CA PHE A 17 3.60 25.18 -9.79
C PHE A 17 3.67 25.80 -11.19
N SER A 18 4.35 26.94 -11.38
CA SER A 18 4.66 27.44 -12.71
C SER A 18 5.65 26.54 -13.47
N LEU A 19 6.41 25.70 -12.75
CA LEU A 19 7.39 24.76 -13.29
C LEU A 19 6.82 23.37 -13.57
N ILE A 20 5.50 23.19 -13.54
CA ILE A 20 4.86 21.86 -13.60
C ILE A 20 5.17 21.06 -14.88
N ASN A 21 5.48 21.76 -15.97
CA ASN A 21 5.87 21.15 -17.24
C ASN A 21 7.38 20.85 -17.33
N GLN A 22 8.13 21.10 -16.26
CA GLN A 22 9.59 20.95 -16.18
C GLN A 22 9.96 20.10 -14.95
N PRO A 23 9.81 18.77 -15.01
CA PRO A 23 9.86 17.89 -13.84
C PRO A 23 11.14 18.01 -13.01
N GLU A 24 12.30 18.11 -13.66
CA GLU A 24 13.58 18.30 -12.98
C GLU A 24 13.68 19.64 -12.25
N GLN A 25 13.19 20.72 -12.87
CA GLN A 25 13.22 22.05 -12.26
C GLN A 25 12.20 22.14 -11.12
N PHE A 26 11.04 21.53 -11.28
CA PHE A 26 10.04 21.41 -10.22
C PHE A 26 10.61 20.65 -9.03
N HIS A 27 11.27 19.50 -9.25
CA HIS A 27 11.91 18.72 -8.19
C HIS A 27 12.95 19.55 -7.43
N ARG A 28 13.88 20.22 -8.14
CA ARG A 28 14.90 21.07 -7.51
C ARG A 28 14.27 22.21 -6.70
N ALA A 29 13.33 22.94 -7.29
CA ALA A 29 12.67 24.04 -6.61
C ALA A 29 11.85 23.58 -5.39
N LEU A 30 11.27 22.37 -5.45
CA LEU A 30 10.58 21.78 -4.31
C LEU A 30 11.57 21.37 -3.21
N VAL A 31 12.71 20.76 -3.55
CA VAL A 31 13.76 20.45 -2.58
C VAL A 31 14.22 21.71 -1.86
N ASP A 32 14.58 22.77 -2.62
CA ASP A 32 15.02 24.05 -2.05
C ASP A 32 13.94 24.66 -1.14
N PHE A 33 12.67 24.55 -1.54
CA PHE A 33 11.54 25.01 -0.74
C PHE A 33 11.40 24.19 0.56
N LEU A 34 11.48 22.86 0.50
CA LEU A 34 11.37 22.00 1.67
C LEU A 34 12.54 22.22 2.63
N GLU A 35 13.77 22.41 2.13
CA GLU A 35 14.93 22.73 2.95
C GLU A 35 14.75 24.05 3.72
N GLN A 36 14.18 25.08 3.08
CA GLN A 36 13.87 26.35 3.75
C GLN A 36 12.76 26.23 4.80
N GLN A 37 11.87 25.27 4.64
CA GLN A 37 10.78 24.98 5.59
C GLN A 37 11.15 23.93 6.63
N ALA A 38 12.31 23.28 6.50
CA ALA A 38 12.76 22.23 7.39
C ALA A 38 12.92 22.75 8.81
N ASP A 39 12.47 21.98 9.79
CA ASP A 39 12.68 22.33 11.18
C ASP A 39 14.13 22.03 11.58
N HIS A 40 15.02 23.01 11.37
CA HIS A 40 16.43 22.91 11.75
C HIS A 40 16.65 22.80 13.27
N ALA A 41 15.61 22.96 14.10
CA ALA A 41 15.69 22.72 15.53
C ALA A 41 15.45 21.24 15.92
N TYR A 42 15.06 20.38 14.96
CA TYR A 42 14.88 18.96 15.20
C TYR A 42 16.22 18.23 15.39
N ARG A 43 16.60 17.99 16.66
CA ARG A 43 17.67 17.05 17.02
C ARG A 43 17.03 15.74 17.45
N ALA A 44 17.18 14.68 16.65
CA ALA A 44 16.90 13.33 17.11
C ALA A 44 17.76 13.06 18.35
N GLY A 45 17.13 12.81 19.50
CA GLY A 45 17.86 12.58 20.75
C GLY A 45 18.83 11.40 20.62
N GLU A 46 20.06 11.56 21.13
CA GLU A 46 21.18 10.59 21.03
C GLU A 46 20.87 9.20 21.62
N ASN A 47 19.70 9.00 22.26
CA ASN A 47 19.30 7.77 22.92
C ASN A 47 18.17 6.99 22.22
N VAL A 48 17.91 7.22 20.92
CA VAL A 48 16.93 6.40 20.17
C VAL A 48 17.66 5.29 19.39
N PRO A 49 17.50 4.00 19.78
CA PRO A 49 18.11 2.90 19.07
C PRO A 49 17.28 2.60 17.81
N THR A 50 17.57 3.32 16.73
CA THR A 50 17.52 2.92 15.31
C THR A 50 17.42 4.20 14.49
N ARG A 51 18.45 4.51 13.70
CA ARG A 51 18.38 5.60 12.71
C ARG A 51 17.27 5.26 11.70
N PRO A 52 16.31 6.16 11.40
CA PRO A 52 15.34 5.91 10.34
C PRO A 52 16.11 5.62 9.04
N ARG A 53 15.70 4.57 8.31
CA ARG A 53 16.36 4.17 7.05
C ARG A 53 16.20 5.23 5.97
N THR A 54 15.13 6.02 6.05
CA THR A 54 14.77 7.08 5.09
C THR A 54 14.95 8.45 5.76
N PRO A 55 15.75 9.37 5.18
CA PRO A 55 15.88 10.73 5.70
C PRO A 55 14.57 11.51 5.57
N ALA A 56 14.36 12.49 6.45
CA ALA A 56 13.16 13.33 6.45
C ALA A 56 13.55 14.79 6.72
N TYR A 57 12.85 15.72 6.08
CA TYR A 57 13.01 17.16 6.30
C TYR A 57 12.29 17.66 7.57
N HIS A 58 11.36 16.88 8.11
CA HIS A 58 10.56 17.23 9.29
C HIS A 58 9.76 18.52 9.09
N ILE A 59 9.11 18.60 7.94
CA ILE A 59 8.33 19.77 7.51
C ILE A 59 7.11 19.98 8.41
N PRO A 60 6.77 21.23 8.79
CA PRO A 60 5.54 21.52 9.52
C PRO A 60 4.31 20.94 8.80
N PRO A 61 3.40 20.23 9.51
CA PRO A 61 2.25 19.57 8.89
C PRO A 61 1.35 20.50 8.04
N LEU A 62 1.29 21.78 8.40
CA LEU A 62 0.54 22.78 7.64
C LEU A 62 1.10 22.99 6.23
N VAL A 63 2.42 22.98 6.07
CA VAL A 63 3.09 23.15 4.77
C VAL A 63 2.84 21.93 3.89
N MET A 64 3.00 20.72 4.44
CA MET A 64 2.68 19.48 3.73
C MET A 64 1.23 19.43 3.28
N ARG A 65 0.29 19.81 4.15
CA ARG A 65 -1.14 19.85 3.79
C ARG A 65 -1.43 20.86 2.68
N GLN A 66 -0.77 22.01 2.65
CA GLN A 66 -0.95 22.97 1.56
C GLN A 66 -0.40 22.42 0.24
N LEU A 67 0.78 21.79 0.25
CA LEU A 67 1.33 21.12 -0.94
C LEU A 67 0.38 20.06 -1.49
N GLU A 68 -0.17 19.22 -0.61
CA GLU A 68 -1.14 18.19 -0.99
C GLU A 68 -2.40 18.79 -1.66
N LEU A 69 -2.92 19.90 -1.13
CA LEU A 69 -4.10 20.57 -1.68
C LEU A 69 -3.84 21.10 -3.11
N GLU A 70 -2.72 21.80 -3.31
CA GLU A 70 -2.34 22.32 -4.62
C GLU A 70 -2.04 21.18 -5.61
N LEU A 71 -1.35 20.12 -5.17
CA LEU A 71 -1.10 18.92 -5.99
C LEU A 71 -2.40 18.21 -6.38
N SER A 72 -3.34 18.05 -5.46
CA SER A 72 -4.66 17.46 -5.75
C SER A 72 -5.43 18.25 -6.80
N GLU A 73 -5.31 19.58 -6.78
CA GLU A 73 -5.92 20.41 -7.82
C GLU A 73 -5.17 20.27 -9.15
N ALA A 74 -3.85 20.27 -9.12
CA ALA A 74 -3.02 20.12 -10.31
C ALA A 74 -3.19 18.76 -11.00
N CYS A 75 -3.35 17.66 -10.24
CA CYS A 75 -3.65 16.32 -10.78
C CYS A 75 -4.96 16.30 -11.58
N ARG A 76 -5.96 17.11 -11.19
CA ARG A 76 -7.23 17.22 -11.91
C ARG A 76 -7.11 18.08 -13.17
N ARG A 77 -6.27 19.12 -13.15
CA ARG A 77 -6.12 20.05 -14.28
C ARG A 77 -5.15 19.55 -15.34
N GLN A 78 -4.04 18.92 -14.94
CA GLN A 78 -2.91 18.58 -15.83
C GLN A 78 -2.26 17.22 -15.46
N PRO A 79 -3.03 16.11 -15.43
CA PRO A 79 -2.54 14.81 -14.96
C PRO A 79 -1.28 14.32 -15.68
N GLU A 80 -1.20 14.52 -17.00
CA GLU A 80 -0.05 14.11 -17.83
C GLU A 80 1.27 14.78 -17.41
N ALA A 81 1.23 16.04 -16.96
CA ALA A 81 2.41 16.76 -16.50
C ALA A 81 2.86 16.33 -15.10
N LEU A 82 1.92 15.89 -14.25
CA LEU A 82 2.21 15.48 -12.87
C LEU A 82 2.83 14.08 -12.77
N LEU A 83 2.54 13.18 -13.71
CA LEU A 83 3.07 11.82 -13.67
C LEU A 83 4.62 11.79 -13.73
N PRO A 84 5.30 12.51 -14.65
CA PRO A 84 6.75 12.64 -14.63
C PRO A 84 7.28 13.30 -13.35
N ILE A 85 6.56 14.25 -12.76
CA ILE A 85 6.94 14.84 -11.46
C ILE A 85 6.92 13.75 -10.38
N ALA A 86 5.86 12.96 -10.29
CA ALA A 86 5.76 11.86 -9.33
C ALA A 86 6.95 10.90 -9.45
N ASP A 87 7.38 10.59 -10.68
CA ASP A 87 8.55 9.74 -10.93
C ASP A 87 9.84 10.34 -10.34
N HIS A 88 10.09 11.63 -10.55
CA HIS A 88 11.27 12.32 -9.99
C HIS A 88 11.22 12.37 -8.45
N LEU A 89 10.05 12.68 -7.89
CA LEU A 89 9.85 12.73 -6.44
C LEU A 89 10.04 11.36 -5.79
N TRP A 90 9.61 10.28 -6.44
CA TRP A 90 9.75 8.93 -5.92
C TRP A 90 11.20 8.45 -5.88
N GLN A 91 12.01 8.86 -6.85
CA GLN A 91 13.44 8.54 -6.90
C GLN A 91 14.24 9.24 -5.79
N ASP A 92 13.72 10.34 -5.24
CA ASP A 92 14.37 11.06 -4.15
C ASP A 92 14.42 10.21 -2.86
N PRO A 93 15.53 10.24 -2.10
CA PRO A 93 15.63 9.51 -0.84
C PRO A 93 14.74 10.04 0.29
N HIS A 94 14.25 11.29 0.24
CA HIS A 94 13.53 11.89 1.37
C HIS A 94 12.09 11.43 1.48
N LEU A 95 11.65 11.19 2.72
CA LEU A 95 10.32 10.68 3.04
C LEU A 95 9.20 11.59 2.54
N GLU A 96 9.33 12.91 2.71
CA GLU A 96 8.32 13.88 2.28
C GLU A 96 8.13 13.86 0.76
N LEU A 97 9.20 13.66 -0.01
CA LEU A 97 9.10 13.60 -1.48
C LEU A 97 8.45 12.29 -1.94
N LYS A 98 8.80 11.16 -1.32
CA LYS A 98 8.10 9.89 -1.55
C LYS A 98 6.62 9.95 -1.19
N HIS A 99 6.29 10.68 -0.12
CA HIS A 99 4.93 10.91 0.32
C HIS A 99 4.12 11.76 -0.66
N LEU A 100 4.71 12.83 -1.19
CA LEU A 100 4.09 13.64 -2.24
C LEU A 100 3.94 12.87 -3.56
N ALA A 101 4.92 12.04 -3.94
CA ALA A 101 4.82 11.16 -5.10
C ALA A 101 3.64 10.19 -4.98
N ALA A 102 3.52 9.52 -3.81
CA ALA A 102 2.39 8.65 -3.52
C ALA A 102 1.05 9.42 -3.50
N HIS A 103 1.03 10.63 -2.95
CA HIS A 103 -0.15 11.49 -3.01
C HIS A 103 -0.56 11.79 -4.44
N ILE A 104 0.37 12.17 -5.32
CA ILE A 104 0.08 12.45 -6.74
C ILE A 104 -0.58 11.24 -7.40
N LEU A 105 -0.03 10.03 -7.26
CA LEU A 105 -0.63 8.81 -7.81
C LEU A 105 -2.06 8.58 -7.28
N GLY A 106 -2.26 8.81 -5.98
CA GLY A 106 -3.53 8.64 -5.30
C GLY A 106 -4.62 9.63 -5.69
N GLN A 107 -4.26 10.73 -6.35
CA GLN A 107 -5.17 11.81 -6.76
C GLN A 107 -5.40 11.82 -8.27
N MET A 108 -4.79 10.90 -9.02
CA MET A 108 -4.97 10.83 -10.46
C MET A 108 -6.42 10.53 -10.82
N PRO A 109 -6.96 11.19 -11.87
CA PRO A 109 -8.30 10.90 -12.37
C PRO A 109 -8.39 9.50 -12.99
N SER A 110 -9.61 8.96 -13.05
CA SER A 110 -9.86 7.57 -13.46
C SER A 110 -9.38 7.22 -14.87
N ASN A 111 -9.25 8.22 -15.76
CA ASN A 111 -8.73 8.04 -17.11
C ASN A 111 -7.20 7.80 -17.17
N HIS A 112 -6.47 7.97 -16.06
CA HIS A 112 -5.02 7.75 -15.97
C HIS A 112 -4.65 6.57 -15.03
N LEU A 113 -5.60 5.70 -14.70
CA LEU A 113 -5.35 4.61 -13.75
C LEU A 113 -4.38 3.56 -14.28
N LYS A 114 -4.23 3.42 -15.60
CA LYS A 114 -3.25 2.50 -16.19
C LYS A 114 -1.82 2.93 -15.87
N GLU A 115 -1.54 4.20 -16.06
CA GLU A 115 -0.26 4.85 -15.78
C GLU A 115 0.07 4.80 -14.28
N VAL A 116 -0.94 4.88 -13.42
CA VAL A 116 -0.81 4.69 -11.98
C VAL A 116 -0.48 3.24 -11.65
N GLN A 117 -1.19 2.27 -12.24
CA GLN A 117 -0.93 0.85 -12.01
C GLN A 117 0.49 0.44 -12.42
N GLU A 118 0.99 0.92 -13.56
CA GLU A 118 2.35 0.65 -14.04
C GLU A 118 3.42 1.09 -13.04
N ARG A 119 3.24 2.29 -12.47
CA ARG A 119 4.13 2.82 -11.42
C ARG A 119 4.01 2.04 -10.13
N LEU A 120 2.79 1.73 -9.69
CA LEU A 120 2.59 0.94 -8.47
C LEU A 120 3.24 -0.44 -8.58
N ARG A 121 3.11 -1.12 -9.74
CA ARG A 121 3.73 -2.43 -9.97
C ARG A 121 5.23 -2.40 -9.72
N THR A 122 5.92 -1.37 -10.19
CA THR A 122 7.38 -1.23 -10.07
C THR A 122 7.79 -0.66 -8.71
N TRP A 123 7.13 0.37 -8.22
CA TRP A 123 7.49 1.07 -6.99
C TRP A 123 7.32 0.20 -5.76
N VAL A 124 6.26 -0.60 -5.70
CA VAL A 124 5.99 -1.51 -4.58
C VAL A 124 7.07 -2.60 -4.47
N LEU A 125 7.55 -3.15 -5.59
CA LEU A 125 8.59 -4.19 -5.60
C LEU A 125 9.97 -3.64 -5.21
N ASN A 126 10.25 -2.38 -5.55
CA ASN A 126 11.52 -1.73 -5.28
C ASN A 126 11.56 -1.03 -3.91
N CYS A 127 10.48 -1.10 -3.12
CA CYS A 127 10.39 -0.43 -1.83
C CYS A 127 10.99 -1.27 -0.70
N ASN A 128 12.18 -0.90 -0.24
CA ASN A 128 12.90 -1.60 0.82
C ASN A 128 12.54 -1.14 2.25
N ASP A 129 11.82 -0.03 2.39
CA ASP A 129 11.36 0.51 3.67
C ASP A 129 9.87 0.25 3.83
N ARG A 130 9.51 -0.50 4.89
CA ARG A 130 8.10 -0.83 5.19
C ARG A 130 7.27 0.43 5.42
N SER A 131 7.82 1.46 6.04
CA SER A 131 7.07 2.70 6.31
C SER A 131 6.68 3.40 5.00
N VAL A 132 7.63 3.51 4.07
CA VAL A 132 7.44 4.06 2.71
C VAL A 132 6.46 3.21 1.91
N LEU A 133 6.57 1.88 1.96
CA LEU A 133 5.62 0.97 1.29
C LEU A 133 4.19 1.22 1.79
N MET A 134 3.99 1.29 3.11
CA MET A 134 2.67 1.55 3.69
C MET A 134 2.12 2.91 3.27
N THR A 135 2.97 3.95 3.24
CA THR A 135 2.60 5.27 2.73
C THR A 135 2.19 5.22 1.25
N LEU A 136 2.95 4.50 0.42
CA LEU A 136 2.63 4.32 -0.99
C LEU A 136 1.28 3.63 -1.18
N LEU A 137 1.03 2.56 -0.43
CA LEU A 137 -0.24 1.84 -0.52
C LEU A 137 -1.40 2.70 -0.02
N GLU A 138 -1.28 3.32 1.15
CA GLU A 138 -2.31 4.14 1.75
C GLU A 138 -2.73 5.29 0.85
N ARG A 139 -1.75 6.01 0.29
CA ARG A 139 -1.98 7.23 -0.48
C ARG A 139 -2.07 6.97 -1.97
N GLY A 140 -1.11 6.25 -2.54
CA GLY A 140 -1.01 5.99 -3.97
C GLY A 140 -2.14 5.15 -4.56
N THR A 141 -2.91 4.45 -3.72
CA THR A 141 -4.04 3.63 -4.20
C THR A 141 -5.41 4.22 -3.87
N VAL A 142 -5.53 5.44 -3.34
CA VAL A 142 -6.83 6.01 -2.90
C VAL A 142 -7.90 5.97 -4.00
N THR A 143 -7.63 6.52 -5.19
CA THR A 143 -8.60 6.47 -6.31
C THR A 143 -8.91 5.02 -6.72
N LEU A 144 -7.90 4.14 -6.76
CA LEU A 144 -8.11 2.71 -7.10
C LEU A 144 -9.03 2.02 -6.09
N ARG A 145 -8.83 2.24 -4.78
CA ARG A 145 -9.65 1.60 -3.74
C ARG A 145 -11.07 2.13 -3.73
N ARG A 146 -11.25 3.45 -3.87
CA ARG A 146 -12.56 4.11 -3.74
C ARG A 146 -13.38 4.06 -5.03
N ASP A 147 -12.78 4.42 -6.15
CA ASP A 147 -13.50 4.71 -7.40
C ASP A 147 -13.36 3.59 -8.43
N SER A 148 -12.37 2.69 -8.28
CA SER A 148 -12.12 1.60 -9.23
C SER A 148 -11.61 0.31 -8.56
N PRO A 149 -12.37 -0.27 -7.61
CA PRO A 149 -11.92 -1.42 -6.81
C PRO A 149 -11.64 -2.68 -7.66
N LEU A 150 -12.21 -2.79 -8.86
CA LEU A 150 -11.86 -3.85 -9.80
C LEU A 150 -10.44 -3.68 -10.34
N GLU A 151 -10.02 -2.46 -10.65
CA GLU A 151 -8.66 -2.16 -11.10
C GLU A 151 -7.62 -2.44 -10.00
N MET A 152 -7.98 -2.19 -8.73
CA MET A 152 -7.15 -2.60 -7.58
C MET A 152 -6.96 -4.12 -7.52
N VAL A 153 -8.02 -4.89 -7.81
CA VAL A 153 -7.95 -6.36 -7.87
C VAL A 153 -7.08 -6.80 -9.05
N THR A 154 -7.19 -6.17 -10.23
CA THR A 154 -6.33 -6.43 -11.39
C THR A 154 -4.85 -6.17 -11.07
N LEU A 155 -4.56 -5.11 -10.31
CA LEU A 155 -3.20 -4.82 -9.85
C LEU A 155 -2.66 -5.92 -8.94
N LEU A 156 -3.46 -6.38 -7.97
CA LEU A 156 -3.12 -7.50 -7.09
C LEU A 156 -2.89 -8.81 -7.86
N GLU A 157 -3.77 -9.09 -8.81
CA GLU A 157 -3.65 -10.26 -9.68
C GLU A 157 -2.32 -10.27 -10.43
N GLY A 158 -1.88 -9.11 -10.92
CA GLY A 158 -0.58 -8.94 -11.57
C GLY A 158 0.59 -9.44 -10.72
N TRP A 159 0.64 -9.11 -9.42
CA TRP A 159 1.71 -9.60 -8.54
C TRP A 159 1.56 -11.09 -8.17
N LEU A 160 0.32 -11.60 -8.13
CA LEU A 160 0.04 -12.98 -7.72
C LEU A 160 0.14 -14.02 -8.84
N GLN A 161 0.12 -13.60 -10.10
CA GLN A 161 0.32 -14.48 -11.25
C GLN A 161 1.79 -14.69 -11.60
N GLU A 162 2.69 -13.85 -11.07
CA GLU A 162 4.13 -13.97 -11.30
C GLU A 162 4.71 -15.21 -10.60
N THR A 163 5.73 -15.81 -11.24
CA THR A 163 6.38 -17.03 -10.71
C THR A 163 7.42 -16.73 -9.63
N GLU A 164 7.92 -15.50 -9.59
CA GLU A 164 8.94 -15.10 -8.65
C GLU A 164 8.38 -14.95 -7.24
N SER A 165 9.06 -15.56 -6.26
CA SER A 165 8.62 -15.51 -4.85
C SER A 165 8.53 -14.09 -4.30
N LEU A 166 9.34 -13.16 -4.79
CA LEU A 166 9.27 -11.75 -4.37
C LEU A 166 7.91 -11.14 -4.71
N HIS A 167 7.46 -11.28 -5.96
CA HIS A 167 6.18 -10.74 -6.43
C HIS A 167 5.01 -11.30 -5.63
N LEU A 168 4.96 -12.63 -5.46
CA LEU A 168 3.92 -13.30 -4.68
C LEU A 168 3.86 -12.80 -3.23
N ARG A 169 5.02 -12.73 -2.56
CA ARG A 169 5.10 -12.27 -1.16
C ARG A 169 4.64 -10.82 -1.04
N THR A 170 5.05 -9.97 -1.96
CA THR A 170 4.66 -8.56 -2.01
C THR A 170 3.16 -8.44 -2.24
N GLY A 171 2.57 -9.15 -3.21
CA GLY A 171 1.13 -9.17 -3.44
C GLY A 171 0.34 -9.62 -2.19
N LEU A 172 0.82 -10.62 -1.47
CA LEU A 172 0.22 -11.09 -0.22
C LEU A 172 0.32 -10.05 0.92
N GLN A 173 1.41 -9.30 1.00
CA GLN A 173 1.55 -8.19 1.95
C GLN A 173 0.61 -7.02 1.62
N VAL A 174 0.44 -6.71 0.33
CA VAL A 174 -0.55 -5.72 -0.09
C VAL A 174 -1.96 -6.19 0.25
N ILE A 175 -2.28 -7.48 0.08
CA ILE A 175 -3.57 -8.04 0.51
C ILE A 175 -3.74 -7.93 2.02
N GLU A 176 -2.74 -8.33 2.81
CA GLU A 176 -2.77 -8.24 4.28
C GLU A 176 -3.13 -6.82 4.72
N TRP A 177 -2.56 -5.80 4.08
CA TRP A 177 -2.88 -4.40 4.34
C TRP A 177 -4.28 -4.01 3.82
N LEU A 178 -4.59 -4.32 2.56
CA LEU A 178 -5.80 -3.86 1.87
C LEU A 178 -7.07 -4.32 2.57
N VAL A 179 -7.12 -5.56 3.05
CA VAL A 179 -8.32 -6.15 3.65
C VAL A 179 -8.64 -5.58 5.04
N GLN A 180 -7.67 -4.88 5.63
CA GLN A 180 -7.85 -4.12 6.86
C GLN A 180 -8.47 -2.74 6.59
N ASP A 181 -8.45 -2.25 5.35
CA ASP A 181 -9.10 -1.00 4.98
C ASP A 181 -10.64 -1.18 5.01
N PRO A 182 -11.36 -0.48 5.90
CA PRO A 182 -12.80 -0.60 5.99
C PRO A 182 -13.54 -0.17 4.71
N GLN A 183 -12.93 0.68 3.89
CA GLN A 183 -13.51 1.20 2.64
C GLN A 183 -13.37 0.21 1.48
N PHE A 184 -12.54 -0.83 1.61
CA PHE A 184 -12.41 -1.85 0.57
C PHE A 184 -13.48 -2.94 0.76
N GLU A 185 -14.49 -2.94 -0.11
CA GLU A 185 -15.65 -3.83 0.00
C GLU A 185 -15.50 -5.15 -0.80
N ASN A 186 -14.60 -5.19 -1.79
CA ASN A 186 -14.50 -6.31 -2.74
C ASN A 186 -13.70 -7.53 -2.21
N LEU A 187 -13.98 -7.95 -0.98
CA LEU A 187 -13.38 -9.14 -0.37
C LEU A 187 -13.60 -10.45 -1.17
N PRO A 188 -14.75 -10.68 -1.84
CA PRO A 188 -14.94 -11.88 -2.66
C PRO A 188 -13.89 -12.04 -3.75
N ALA A 189 -13.40 -10.95 -4.34
CA ALA A 189 -12.32 -11.02 -5.33
C ALA A 189 -10.99 -11.46 -4.71
N VAL A 190 -10.67 -10.99 -3.51
CA VAL A 190 -9.47 -11.39 -2.77
C VAL A 190 -9.50 -12.89 -2.44
N PHE A 191 -10.65 -13.43 -2.01
CA PHE A 191 -10.77 -14.89 -1.81
C PHE A 191 -10.51 -15.69 -3.08
N ARG A 192 -10.98 -15.21 -4.26
CA ARG A 192 -10.71 -15.87 -5.54
C ARG A 192 -9.20 -15.89 -5.85
N LEU A 193 -8.52 -14.76 -5.64
CA LEU A 193 -7.07 -14.65 -5.85
C LEU A 193 -6.27 -15.56 -4.91
N LEU A 194 -6.66 -15.64 -3.64
CA LEU A 194 -5.98 -16.48 -2.65
C LEU A 194 -6.28 -17.98 -2.82
N GLY A 195 -7.35 -18.35 -3.52
CA GLY A 195 -7.81 -19.73 -3.67
C GLY A 195 -6.73 -20.71 -4.16
N PRO A 196 -6.09 -20.47 -5.32
CA PRO A 196 -5.02 -21.34 -5.82
C PRO A 196 -3.84 -21.46 -4.84
N LEU A 197 -3.43 -20.35 -4.22
CA LEU A 197 -2.31 -20.29 -3.27
C LEU A 197 -2.63 -21.05 -1.97
N ALA A 198 -3.86 -20.97 -1.48
CA ALA A 198 -4.32 -21.68 -0.29
C ALA A 198 -4.49 -23.20 -0.53
N LYS A 199 -4.84 -23.61 -1.76
CA LYS A 199 -4.91 -25.03 -2.15
C LYS A 199 -3.53 -25.68 -2.21
N ASN A 200 -2.52 -24.96 -2.67
CA ASN A 200 -1.15 -25.46 -2.83
C ASN A 200 -0.13 -24.47 -2.26
N PRO A 201 -0.09 -24.29 -0.93
CA PRO A 201 0.81 -23.31 -0.33
C PRO A 201 2.26 -23.81 -0.40
N THR A 202 3.16 -22.94 -0.85
CA THR A 202 4.59 -23.23 -0.97
C THR A 202 5.37 -22.58 0.18
N THR A 203 6.51 -23.17 0.56
CA THR A 203 7.35 -22.67 1.66
C THR A 203 7.73 -21.18 1.55
N PRO A 204 8.11 -20.64 0.36
CA PRO A 204 8.54 -19.24 0.25
C PRO A 204 7.45 -18.21 0.61
N ILE A 205 6.18 -18.55 0.39
CA ILE A 205 5.05 -17.61 0.57
C ILE A 205 4.19 -17.94 1.80
N PHE A 206 4.44 -19.08 2.45
CA PHE A 206 3.56 -19.66 3.47
C PHE A 206 3.19 -18.66 4.59
N ASN A 207 4.20 -17.95 5.11
CA ASN A 207 4.00 -16.99 6.19
C ASN A 207 3.22 -15.74 5.73
N ASP A 208 3.54 -15.22 4.54
CA ASP A 208 2.83 -14.08 3.96
C ASP A 208 1.36 -14.46 3.65
N LEU A 209 1.11 -15.67 3.15
CA LEU A 209 -0.22 -16.20 2.87
C LEU A 209 -1.03 -16.42 4.16
N SER A 210 -0.40 -16.96 5.21
CA SER A 210 -1.06 -17.10 6.50
C SER A 210 -1.50 -15.75 7.06
N ARG A 211 -0.64 -14.73 6.98
CA ARG A 211 -0.98 -13.38 7.46
C ARG A 211 -2.12 -12.75 6.67
N ALA A 212 -2.12 -12.90 5.35
CA ALA A 212 -3.24 -12.46 4.51
C ALA A 212 -4.56 -13.14 4.92
N LEU A 213 -4.56 -14.46 5.13
CA LEU A 213 -5.76 -15.18 5.56
C LEU A 213 -6.19 -14.86 7.00
N GLN A 214 -5.25 -14.58 7.90
CA GLN A 214 -5.55 -14.09 9.25
C GLN A 214 -6.21 -12.72 9.20
N ALA A 215 -5.72 -11.81 8.35
CA ALA A 215 -6.35 -10.51 8.14
C ALA A 215 -7.77 -10.65 7.56
N MET A 216 -7.97 -11.58 6.61
CA MET A 216 -9.32 -11.95 6.12
C MET A 216 -10.21 -12.48 7.24
N ALA A 217 -9.70 -13.38 8.10
CA ALA A 217 -10.46 -13.94 9.21
C ALA A 217 -10.93 -12.87 10.21
N ARG A 218 -10.07 -11.89 10.52
CA ARG A 218 -10.42 -10.75 11.38
C ARG A 218 -11.51 -9.87 10.77
N ARG A 219 -11.47 -9.67 9.44
CA ARG A 219 -12.42 -8.82 8.72
C ARG A 219 -13.77 -9.52 8.45
N SER A 220 -13.73 -10.78 8.05
CA SER A 220 -14.87 -11.56 7.58
C SER A 220 -14.73 -13.04 7.99
N GLY A 221 -14.84 -13.28 9.30
CA GLY A 221 -14.61 -14.63 9.87
C GLY A 221 -15.55 -15.70 9.32
N SER A 222 -16.81 -15.36 9.03
CA SER A 222 -17.81 -16.28 8.50
C SER A 222 -17.46 -16.75 7.08
N GLU A 223 -17.13 -15.80 6.21
CA GLU A 223 -16.71 -16.01 4.82
C GLU A 223 -15.37 -16.75 4.77
N THR A 224 -14.42 -16.36 5.62
CA THR A 224 -13.12 -17.02 5.73
C THR A 224 -13.27 -18.48 6.18
N THR A 225 -14.16 -18.74 7.13
CA THR A 225 -14.48 -20.11 7.58
C THR A 225 -15.04 -20.95 6.44
N PHE A 226 -16.01 -20.40 5.69
CA PHE A 226 -16.58 -21.09 4.53
C PHE A 226 -15.52 -21.38 3.46
N PHE A 227 -14.71 -20.38 3.11
CA PHE A 227 -13.61 -20.48 2.15
C PHE A 227 -12.62 -21.57 2.55
N LEU A 228 -12.09 -21.54 3.78
CA LEU A 228 -11.10 -22.52 4.23
C LEU A 228 -11.67 -23.94 4.26
N ARG A 229 -12.96 -24.11 4.60
CA ARG A 229 -13.62 -25.42 4.51
C ARG A 229 -13.65 -25.96 3.08
N GLN A 230 -13.95 -25.11 2.09
CA GLN A 230 -13.94 -25.49 0.68
C GLN A 230 -12.54 -25.83 0.19
N ILE A 231 -11.53 -25.07 0.63
CA ILE A 231 -10.13 -25.32 0.30
C ILE A 231 -9.67 -26.68 0.87
N LEU A 232 -10.01 -26.99 2.12
CA LEU A 232 -9.76 -28.31 2.70
C LEU A 232 -10.51 -29.41 1.93
N ALA A 233 -11.79 -29.24 1.64
CA ALA A 233 -12.54 -30.26 0.90
C ALA A 233 -11.97 -30.58 -0.50
N SER A 234 -11.18 -29.67 -1.08
CA SER A 234 -10.65 -29.79 -2.45
C SER A 234 -9.12 -29.92 -2.56
N SER A 235 -8.39 -29.93 -1.45
CA SER A 235 -6.92 -30.08 -1.44
C SER A 235 -6.49 -31.31 -0.64
N SER A 236 -5.53 -32.07 -1.17
CA SER A 236 -4.82 -33.15 -0.48
C SER A 236 -3.48 -32.70 0.12
N ASN A 237 -3.13 -31.42 0.00
CA ASN A 237 -1.84 -30.90 0.42
C ASN A 237 -1.77 -30.74 1.96
N PRO A 238 -0.83 -31.40 2.67
CA PRO A 238 -0.71 -31.28 4.12
C PRO A 238 -0.38 -29.85 4.59
N ALA A 239 0.29 -29.05 3.74
CA ALA A 239 0.58 -27.67 4.04
C ALA A 239 -0.70 -26.80 4.07
N THR A 240 -1.75 -27.15 3.32
CA THR A 240 -3.06 -26.50 3.42
C THR A 240 -3.68 -26.71 4.80
N ALA A 241 -3.65 -27.94 5.33
CA ALA A 241 -4.13 -28.20 6.68
C ALA A 241 -3.32 -27.43 7.73
N ARG A 242 -2.00 -27.27 7.55
CA ARG A 242 -1.15 -26.44 8.40
C ARG A 242 -1.54 -24.96 8.32
N LEU A 243 -1.81 -24.44 7.13
CA LEU A 243 -2.24 -23.07 6.89
C LEU A 243 -3.56 -22.78 7.62
N VAL A 244 -4.55 -23.65 7.50
CA VAL A 244 -5.84 -23.50 8.21
C VAL A 244 -5.63 -23.48 9.72
N ARG A 245 -4.77 -24.35 10.26
CA ARG A 245 -4.46 -24.36 11.71
C ARG A 245 -3.88 -23.03 12.20
N GLN A 246 -3.11 -22.31 11.37
CA GLN A 246 -2.57 -20.99 11.73
C GLN A 246 -3.62 -19.88 11.72
N VAL A 247 -4.71 -20.03 10.98
CA VAL A 247 -5.80 -19.04 10.91
C VAL A 247 -6.81 -19.25 12.04
N LEU A 248 -6.95 -20.48 12.57
CA LEU A 248 -7.92 -20.81 13.63
C LEU A 248 -7.97 -19.82 14.80
N PRO A 249 -6.85 -19.33 15.38
CA PRO A 249 -6.90 -18.44 16.54
C PRO A 249 -7.62 -17.10 16.28
N GLU A 250 -7.74 -16.68 15.02
CA GLU A 250 -8.39 -15.43 14.63
C GLU A 250 -9.92 -15.54 14.49
N LEU A 251 -10.45 -16.76 14.58
CA LEU A 251 -11.88 -17.06 14.38
C LEU A 251 -12.61 -17.23 15.73
N SER A 252 -13.93 -17.06 15.72
CA SER A 252 -14.75 -17.34 16.91
C SER A 252 -14.76 -18.82 17.27
N GLU A 253 -15.13 -19.17 18.51
CA GLU A 253 -15.11 -20.57 18.97
C GLU A 253 -15.97 -21.50 18.10
N SER A 254 -17.15 -21.05 17.66
CA SER A 254 -18.05 -21.84 16.80
C SER A 254 -17.46 -22.06 15.40
N GLN A 255 -16.79 -21.04 14.85
CA GLN A 255 -16.07 -21.13 13.58
C GLN A 255 -14.86 -22.07 13.68
N GLN A 256 -14.10 -21.98 14.77
CA GLN A 256 -12.97 -22.88 15.05
C GLN A 256 -13.41 -24.35 15.11
N GLN A 257 -14.52 -24.64 15.82
CA GLN A 257 -15.07 -26.00 15.90
C GLN A 257 -15.43 -26.55 14.52
N THR A 258 -16.05 -25.73 13.67
CA THR A 258 -16.43 -26.11 12.30
C THR A 258 -15.21 -26.52 11.46
N LEU A 259 -14.13 -25.74 11.52
CA LEU A 259 -12.90 -26.05 10.79
C LEU A 259 -12.13 -27.22 11.40
N ARG A 260 -12.10 -27.38 12.73
CA ARG A 260 -11.49 -28.54 13.39
C ARG A 260 -12.14 -29.85 12.96
N THR A 261 -13.46 -29.89 12.82
CA THR A 261 -14.17 -31.06 12.29
C THR A 261 -13.75 -31.35 10.85
N SER A 262 -13.64 -30.32 10.02
CA SER A 262 -13.19 -30.47 8.62
C SER A 262 -11.74 -30.97 8.52
N LEU A 263 -10.85 -30.49 9.39
CA LEU A 263 -9.45 -30.92 9.47
C LEU A 263 -9.31 -32.37 9.92
N ARG A 264 -10.18 -32.86 10.82
CA ARG A 264 -10.19 -34.27 11.24
C ARG A 264 -10.59 -35.20 10.10
N ASN A 265 -11.57 -34.79 9.30
CA ASN A 265 -12.07 -35.58 8.16
C ASN A 265 -11.05 -35.71 7.02
N GLN A 266 -10.12 -34.76 6.89
CA GLN A 266 -9.01 -34.82 5.93
C GLN A 266 -7.85 -35.73 6.38
N ALA A 267 -7.78 -36.07 7.66
CA ALA A 267 -6.73 -36.90 8.21
C ALA A 267 -7.27 -38.30 8.57
N PRO A 268 -7.53 -39.19 7.59
CA PRO A 268 -7.30 -40.59 7.82
C PRO A 268 -5.79 -40.81 7.67
N LEU A 269 -5.06 -40.80 8.79
CA LEU A 269 -3.92 -41.69 8.92
C LEU A 269 -4.47 -43.03 9.38
#